data_AF-A0A6V7I4H2-F1
#
_entry.id   AF-A0A6V7I4H2-F1
#
_cell.length_a   1.000
_cell.length_b   1.000
_cell.length_c   1.000
_cell.angle_alpha   90.00
_cell.angle_beta   90.00
_cell.angle_gamma   90.00
#
_symmetry.space_group_name_H-M   'P 1'
#
loop_
_entity.id
_entity.type
_entity.pdbx_description
1 polymer ?
#
loop_
_entity_poly.entity_id
_entity_poly.type
_entity_poly.pdbx_seq_one_letter_code
_entity_poly.pdbx_strand_id
1 'polypeptide(L)' 'NRGDVATLVRTLLGPIYGEKVLDQLTRQARDILVCAYHGNLESFVDSYLSPASVLLNKVKSSITET' A
#
# COMPACT_ATOMS: atom_id res chain seq x y z
N ASN A 1 -12.12 13.09 -2.40
CA ASN A 1 -11.88 11.97 -3.34
C ASN A 1 -10.65 11.19 -2.88
N ARG A 2 -10.81 10.04 -2.21
CA ARG A 2 -9.69 9.09 -2.05
C ARG A 2 -9.31 8.67 -3.48
N GLY A 3 -8.04 8.84 -3.87
CA GLY A 3 -7.58 8.46 -5.20
C GLY A 3 -7.81 6.97 -5.48
N ASP A 4 -7.68 6.54 -6.74
CA ASP A 4 -7.73 5.13 -7.09
C ASP A 4 -6.63 4.31 -6.39
N VAL A 5 -6.75 2.98 -6.39
CA VAL A 5 -5.78 2.07 -5.74
C VAL A 5 -4.34 2.33 -6.20
N ALA A 6 -4.14 2.66 -7.47
CA ALA A 6 -2.80 2.90 -8.01
C ALA A 6 -2.17 4.17 -7.41
N THR A 7 -2.97 5.23 -7.26
CA THR A 7 -2.56 6.46 -6.59
C THR A 7 -2.21 6.18 -5.13
N LEU A 8 -3.06 5.45 -4.41
CA LEU A 8 -2.83 5.10 -3.01
C LEU A 8 -1.57 4.25 -2.80
N VAL A 9 -1.36 3.24 -3.64
CA VAL A 9 -0.14 2.40 -3.61
C VAL A 9 1.10 3.23 -3.87
N ARG A 10 1.09 4.11 -4.88
CA ARG A 10 2.23 4.99 -5.16
C ARG A 10 2.51 5.93 -3.99
N THR A 11 1.48 6.56 -3.41
CA THR A 11 1.64 7.49 -2.28
C THR A 11 2.14 6.79 -1.02
N LEU A 12 1.60 5.62 -0.67
CA LEU A 12 1.86 4.96 0.62
C LEU A 12 3.04 3.99 0.59
N LEU A 13 3.28 3.32 -0.54
CA LEU A 13 4.30 2.28 -0.67
C LEU A 13 5.48 2.68 -1.57
N GLY A 14 5.28 3.65 -2.48
CA GLY A 14 6.35 4.17 -3.36
C GLY A 14 7.59 4.66 -2.61
N PRO A 15 7.45 5.51 -1.57
CA PRO A 15 8.60 5.94 -0.77
C PRO A 15 9.33 4.79 -0.05
N ILE A 16 8.71 3.62 0.10
CA ILE A 16 9.27 2.46 0.81
C ILE A 16 10.03 1.56 -0.18
N TYR A 17 9.36 1.14 -1.26
CA TYR A 17 9.86 0.11 -2.18
C TYR A 17 10.50 0.64 -3.46
N GLY A 18 10.22 1.89 -3.85
CA GLY A 18 10.70 2.50 -5.08
C GLY A 18 9.89 2.13 -6.35
N GLU A 19 10.12 2.89 -7.42
CA GLU A 19 9.28 2.86 -8.64
C GLU A 19 9.27 1.51 -9.38
N LYS A 20 10.38 0.75 -9.34
CA LYS A 20 10.55 -0.47 -10.15
C LYS A 20 9.54 -1.59 -9.84
N VAL A 21 8.91 -1.56 -8.66
CA VAL A 21 7.97 -2.60 -8.23
C VAL A 21 6.53 -2.11 -8.07
N LEU A 22 6.26 -0.83 -8.33
CA LEU A 22 4.94 -0.23 -8.11
C LEU A 22 3.84 -0.88 -8.94
N ASP A 23 4.13 -1.32 -10.16
CA ASP A 23 3.16 -2.00 -11.02
C ASP A 23 2.77 -3.38 -10.47
N GLN A 24 3.71 -4.09 -9.86
CA GLN A 24 3.43 -5.36 -9.19
C GLN A 24 2.64 -5.12 -7.90
N LEU A 25 3.05 -4.15 -7.08
CA LEU A 25 2.34 -3.80 -5.85
C LEU A 25 0.91 -3.33 -6.14
N THR A 26 0.70 -2.57 -7.22
CA THR A 26 -0.62 -2.11 -7.64
C THR A 26 -1.52 -3.28 -8.04
N ARG A 27 -0.99 -4.25 -8.78
CA ARG A 27 -1.74 -5.48 -9.14
C ARG A 27 -2.13 -6.27 -7.90
N GLN A 28 -1.18 -6.53 -7.00
CA GLN A 28 -1.44 -7.25 -5.76
C GLN A 28 -2.44 -6.52 -4.86
N ALA A 29 -2.36 -5.19 -4.76
CA ALA A 29 -3.32 -4.38 -4.01
C ALA A 29 -4.73 -4.47 -4.61
N ARG A 30 -4.86 -4.49 -5.95
CA ARG A 30 -6.15 -4.70 -6.63
C ARG A 30 -6.71 -6.09 -6.36
N ASP A 31 -5.88 -7.12 -6.43
CA ASP A 31 -6.29 -8.50 -6.14
C ASP A 31 -6.83 -8.60 -4.70
N ILE A 32 -6.15 -8.00 -3.72
CA ILE A 32 -6.61 -7.98 -2.32
C ILE A 32 -7.90 -7.17 -2.17
N LEU A 33 -7.97 -5.99 -2.79
CA LEU A 33 -9.18 -5.16 -2.77
C LEU A 33 -10.40 -5.94 -3.28
N VAL A 34 -10.25 -6.69 -4.37
CA VAL A 34 -11.35 -7.44 -4.97
C VAL A 34 -11.65 -8.71 -4.16
N CYS A 35 -10.63 -9.52 -3.88
CA CYS A 35 -10.84 -10.86 -3.32
C CYS A 35 -11.15 -10.86 -1.82
N ALA A 36 -10.55 -9.95 -1.04
CA ALA A 36 -10.74 -9.91 0.41
C ALA A 36 -11.72 -8.81 0.85
N TYR A 37 -11.77 -7.69 0.10
CA TYR A 37 -12.58 -6.53 0.45
C TYR A 37 -13.76 -6.28 -0.50
N HIS A 38 -13.97 -7.15 -1.49
CA HIS A 38 -15.12 -7.10 -2.42
C HIS A 38 -15.28 -5.74 -3.13
N GLY A 39 -14.17 -5.06 -3.42
CA GLY A 39 -14.16 -3.73 -4.03
C GLY A 39 -14.42 -2.57 -3.07
N ASN A 40 -14.63 -2.82 -1.77
CA ASN A 40 -14.77 -1.76 -0.78
C ASN A 40 -13.43 -1.09 -0.50
N LEU A 41 -13.18 0.01 -1.20
CA LEU A 41 -11.94 0.77 -1.11
C LEU A 41 -11.70 1.35 0.30
N GLU A 42 -12.76 1.78 0.98
CA GLU A 42 -12.65 2.37 2.31
C GLU A 42 -12.13 1.36 3.32
N SER A 43 -12.79 0.20 3.40
CA SER A 43 -12.37 -0.90 4.30
C SER A 43 -10.99 -1.43 3.95
N PHE A 44 -10.64 -1.55 2.67
CA PHE A 44 -9.30 -1.97 2.23
C PHE A 44 -8.22 -1.00 2.69
N VAL A 45 -8.45 0.31 2.55
CA VAL A 45 -7.50 1.33 2.97
C VAL A 45 -7.33 1.31 4.49
N ASP A 46 -8.44 1.34 5.21
CA ASP A 46 -8.43 1.51 6.67
C ASP A 46 -7.89 0.26 7.39
N SER A 47 -8.26 -0.93 6.91
CA SER A 47 -7.93 -2.19 7.59
C SER A 47 -6.69 -2.89 7.04
N TYR A 48 -6.19 -2.53 5.85
CA TYR A 48 -5.03 -3.18 5.24
C TYR A 48 -3.95 -2.20 4.77
N LEU A 49 -4.24 -1.36 3.78
CA LEU A 49 -3.19 -0.62 3.07
C LEU A 49 -2.50 0.41 3.98
N SER A 50 -3.26 1.16 4.77
CA SER A 50 -2.72 2.15 5.70
C SER A 50 -1.93 1.48 6.84
N PRO A 51 -2.47 0.47 7.57
CA PRO A 51 -1.69 -0.27 8.56
C PRO A 51 -0.39 -0.88 8.00
N ALA A 52 -0.43 -1.47 6.80
CA ALA A 52 0.74 -2.04 6.15
C ALA A 52 1.81 -0.98 5.87
N SER A 53 1.42 0.18 5.31
CA SER A 53 2.34 1.30 5.08
C SER A 53 3.00 1.79 6.37
N VAL A 54 2.23 1.92 7.46
CA VAL A 54 2.77 2.32 8.77
C VAL A 54 3.77 1.30 9.30
N LEU A 55 3.45 0.00 9.24
CA LEU A 55 4.35 -1.06 9.70
C LEU A 55 5.65 -1.07 8.90
N LEU A 56 5.56 -1.00 7.57
CA LEU A 56 6.71 -1.04 6.67
C LEU A 56 7.60 0.19 6.82
N ASN A 57 7.01 1.38 7.02
CA ASN A 57 7.78 2.59 7.33
C ASN A 57 8.58 2.44 8.62
N LYS A 58 7.98 1.86 9.69
CA LYS A 58 8.72 1.60 10.95
C LYS A 58 9.90 0.67 10.73
N VAL A 59 9.71 -0.42 9.97
CA VAL A 59 10.79 -1.36 9.64
C VAL A 59 11.89 -0.64 8.86
N LYS A 60 11.55 0.14 7.83
CA LYS A 60 12.52 0.91 7.05
C LYS A 60 13.33 1.87 7.94
N SER A 61 12.65 2.61 8.82
CA SER A 61 13.30 3.55 9.75
C SER A 61 14.27 2.84 10.69
N SER A 62 13.91 1.67 11.23
CA SER A 62 14.79 0.90 12.12
C SER A 62 16.08 0.39 11.46
N ILE A 63 16.09 0.22 10.13
CA ILE A 63 17.28 -0.21 9.39
C ILE A 63 18.19 0.99 9.08
N THR A 64 17.62 2.18 8.88
CA THR A 64 18.39 3.39 8.57
C THR A 64 19.03 4.07 9.78
N GLU A 65 18.68 3.68 11.01
CA GLU A 65 19.28 4.21 12.25
C GLU A 65 20.56 3.47 12.68
N THR A 66 21.13 2.63 11.81
CA THR A 66 22.44 1.96 12.01
C THR A 66 23.48 2.54 11.07
#